data_AF-A0A941GLB1-F1
#
_entry.id   AF-A0A941GLB1-F1
#
_cell.length_a   1.000
_cell.length_b   1.000
_cell.length_c   1.000
_cell.angle_alpha   90.00
_cell.angle_beta   90.00
_cell.angle_gamma   90.00
#
_symmetry.space_group_name_H-M   'P 1'
#
loop_
_entity.id
_entity.type
_entity.pdbx_description
1 polymer ?
#
loop_
_entity_poly.entity_id
_entity_poly.type
_entity_poly.pdbx_seq_one_letter_code
_entity_poly.pdbx_strand_id
1 'polypeptide(L)'
;MEKENRSDKFKRLAETRMSKVLMNMDLISNLSNKQRYEYTESEIEELFEAYQRKGNEIRQYFSENPPENKPIEINFNFIEKSGKLNKKNIDFRRLSEKRMSRIFKDMNLIANLSTKTNYAYSENEIIELFQVYYEKGVGVKERFFPRSQFKFSRK
;
A
#
# COMPACT_ATOMS: atom_id res chain seq x y z
N MET A 1 36.25 7.75 1.14
CA MET A 1 34.89 7.22 1.36
C MET A 1 34.82 5.87 0.69
N GLU A 2 34.50 4.83 1.44
CA GLU A 2 34.40 3.46 0.93
C GLU A 2 33.17 3.33 -0.01
N LYS A 3 33.31 2.58 -1.10
CA LYS A 3 32.25 2.41 -2.09
C LYS A 3 31.16 1.54 -1.48
N GLU A 4 29.91 2.05 -1.44
CA GLU A 4 28.74 1.31 -0.96
C GLU A 4 28.64 -0.06 -1.65
N ASN A 5 28.54 -1.13 -0.85
CA ASN A 5 28.37 -2.48 -1.38
C ASN A 5 26.90 -2.73 -1.80
N ARG A 6 26.64 -3.84 -2.49
CA ARG A 6 25.29 -4.16 -3.01
C ARG A 6 24.24 -4.37 -1.92
N SER A 7 24.64 -4.85 -0.74
CA SER A 7 23.74 -5.09 0.40
C SER A 7 23.35 -3.78 1.07
N ASP A 8 24.32 -2.91 1.36
CA ASP A 8 24.06 -1.59 1.93
C ASP A 8 23.17 -0.76 1.00
N LYS A 9 23.45 -0.82 -0.30
CA LYS A 9 22.64 -0.16 -1.34
C LYS A 9 21.20 -0.68 -1.35
N PHE A 10 21.00 -1.99 -1.21
CA PHE A 10 19.67 -2.58 -1.12
C PHE A 10 18.91 -2.03 0.09
N LYS A 11 19.51 -2.14 1.30
CA LYS A 11 18.90 -1.71 2.56
C LYS A 11 18.48 -0.24 2.51
N ARG A 12 19.42 0.65 2.17
CA ARG A 12 19.15 2.09 2.08
C ARG A 12 17.99 2.41 1.13
N LEU A 13 17.96 1.79 -0.05
CA LEU A 13 16.89 2.03 -1.03
C LEU A 13 15.56 1.42 -0.60
N ALA A 14 15.57 0.21 -0.03
CA ALA A 14 14.38 -0.45 0.49
C ALA A 14 13.75 0.36 1.62
N GLU A 15 14.55 0.79 2.61
CA GLU A 15 14.11 1.64 3.72
C GLU A 15 13.54 2.97 3.23
N THR A 16 14.26 3.66 2.34
CA THR A 16 13.82 4.95 1.81
C THR A 16 12.51 4.83 1.05
N ARG A 17 12.34 3.78 0.22
CA ARG A 17 11.14 3.58 -0.61
C ARG A 17 9.97 3.09 0.24
N MET A 18 10.19 2.15 1.15
CA MET A 18 9.14 1.67 2.06
C MET A 18 8.67 2.79 2.98
N SER A 19 9.56 3.63 3.49
CA SER A 19 9.18 4.80 4.30
C SER A 19 8.20 5.71 3.57
N LYS A 20 8.39 5.95 2.26
CA LYS A 20 7.45 6.74 1.45
C LYS A 20 6.09 6.05 1.30
N VAL A 21 6.06 4.73 1.15
CA VAL A 21 4.83 3.94 1.14
C VAL A 21 4.09 4.11 2.46
N LEU A 22 4.77 3.95 3.59
CA LEU A 22 4.18 4.09 4.93
C LEU A 22 3.63 5.51 5.16
N MET A 23 4.36 6.54 4.74
CA MET A 23 3.89 7.94 4.81
C MET A 23 2.62 8.18 3.98
N ASN A 24 2.53 7.62 2.76
CA ASN A 24 1.30 7.73 1.98
C ASN A 24 0.14 6.95 2.61
N MET A 25 0.41 5.84 3.28
CA MET A 25 -0.59 5.12 4.08
C MET A 25 -1.08 5.92 5.28
N ASP A 26 -0.22 6.71 5.94
CA ASP A 26 -0.65 7.66 6.97
C ASP A 26 -1.56 8.75 6.41
N LEU A 27 -1.28 9.23 5.20
CA LEU A 27 -2.21 10.13 4.52
C LEU A 27 -3.55 9.44 4.21
N ILE A 28 -3.54 8.17 3.78
CA ILE A 28 -4.78 7.40 3.59
C ILE A 28 -5.55 7.25 4.90
N SER A 29 -4.89 6.97 6.02
CA SER A 29 -5.53 6.92 7.36
C SER A 29 -6.35 8.18 7.66
N ASN A 30 -5.87 9.37 7.28
CA ASN A 30 -6.60 10.61 7.55
C ASN A 30 -7.95 10.71 6.81
N LEU A 31 -8.15 9.89 5.77
CA LEU A 31 -9.41 9.79 5.05
C LEU A 31 -10.49 9.03 5.82
N SER A 32 -10.14 8.38 6.94
CA SER A 32 -11.13 7.70 7.78
C SER A 32 -12.07 8.67 8.51
N ASN A 33 -11.74 9.96 8.59
CA ASN A 33 -12.55 10.97 9.26
C ASN A 33 -13.91 11.18 8.56
N LYS A 34 -14.95 10.51 9.09
CA LYS A 34 -16.35 10.57 8.61
C LYS A 34 -17.00 11.97 8.68
N GLN A 35 -16.44 12.92 9.43
CA GLN A 35 -16.94 14.30 9.40
C GLN A 35 -16.55 15.00 8.09
N ARG A 36 -15.36 14.69 7.55
CA ARG A 36 -14.79 15.31 6.35
C ARG A 36 -15.07 14.54 5.08
N TYR A 37 -15.17 13.21 5.17
CA TYR A 37 -15.26 12.32 4.03
C TYR A 37 -16.46 11.38 4.14
N GLU A 38 -17.01 11.05 2.98
CA GLU A 38 -18.07 10.06 2.86
C GLU A 38 -17.60 8.97 1.90
N TYR A 39 -17.80 7.73 2.31
CA TYR A 39 -17.34 6.54 1.60
C TYR A 39 -18.14 5.34 2.08
N THR A 40 -18.33 4.39 1.17
CA THR A 40 -18.98 3.11 1.42
C THR A 40 -17.99 2.08 1.92
N GLU A 41 -18.49 1.02 2.57
CA GLU A 41 -17.67 -0.13 2.96
C GLU A 41 -16.99 -0.78 1.76
N SER A 42 -17.72 -0.95 0.65
CA SER A 42 -17.17 -1.48 -0.60
C SER A 42 -16.04 -0.62 -1.19
N GLU A 43 -16.09 0.71 -1.08
CA GLU A 43 -14.96 1.56 -1.49
C GLU A 43 -13.74 1.37 -0.57
N ILE A 44 -13.94 1.07 0.72
CA ILE A 44 -12.83 0.74 1.60
C ILE A 44 -12.26 -0.63 1.26
N GLU A 45 -13.10 -1.63 1.03
CA GLU A 45 -12.66 -2.96 0.60
C GLU A 45 -11.83 -2.87 -0.68
N GLU A 46 -12.35 -2.22 -1.72
CA GLU A 46 -11.67 -2.04 -3.00
C GLU A 46 -10.28 -1.37 -2.84
N LEU A 47 -10.20 -0.31 -2.02
CA LEU A 47 -8.95 0.40 -1.76
C LEU A 47 -7.89 -0.52 -1.11
N PHE A 48 -8.27 -1.31 -0.11
CA PHE A 48 -7.32 -2.15 0.63
C PHE A 48 -7.03 -3.48 -0.08
N GLU A 49 -7.96 -4.01 -0.87
CA GLU A 49 -7.69 -5.12 -1.79
C GLU A 49 -6.67 -4.71 -2.84
N ALA A 50 -6.79 -3.51 -3.41
CA ALA A 50 -5.80 -2.98 -4.34
C ALA A 50 -4.41 -2.84 -3.69
N TYR A 51 -4.34 -2.37 -2.44
CA TYR A 51 -3.09 -2.32 -1.67
C TYR A 51 -2.50 -3.73 -1.46
N GLN A 52 -3.29 -4.68 -0.96
CA GLN A 52 -2.83 -6.05 -0.71
C GLN A 52 -2.35 -6.73 -2.00
N ARG A 53 -3.12 -6.60 -3.08
CA ARG A 53 -2.78 -7.13 -4.40
C ARG A 53 -1.47 -6.52 -4.91
N LYS A 54 -1.26 -5.22 -4.69
CA LYS A 54 -0.01 -4.55 -5.05
C LYS A 54 1.19 -5.10 -4.29
N GLY A 55 1.07 -5.30 -2.98
CA GLY A 55 2.09 -5.96 -2.17
C GLY A 55 2.44 -7.35 -2.70
N ASN A 56 1.42 -8.16 -2.97
CA ASN A 56 1.59 -9.52 -3.50
C ASN A 56 2.28 -9.53 -4.87
N GLU A 57 1.86 -8.63 -5.77
CA GLU A 57 2.47 -8.44 -7.09
C GLU A 57 3.97 -8.16 -6.96
N ILE A 58 4.36 -7.20 -6.12
CA ILE A 58 5.77 -6.82 -5.99
C ILE A 58 6.58 -7.89 -5.28
N ARG A 59 6.00 -8.58 -4.29
CA ARG A 59 6.67 -9.69 -3.58
C ARG A 59 7.08 -10.82 -4.53
N GLN A 60 6.28 -11.11 -5.56
CA GLN A 60 6.58 -12.14 -6.55
C GLN A 60 7.89 -11.89 -7.32
N TYR A 61 8.29 -10.63 -7.53
CA TYR A 61 9.56 -10.30 -8.20
C TYR A 61 10.79 -10.75 -7.41
N PHE A 62 10.67 -10.97 -6.10
CA PHE A 62 11.77 -11.45 -5.24
C PHE A 62 11.83 -12.97 -5.11
N SER A 63 10.88 -13.69 -5.72
CA SER A 63 10.86 -15.16 -5.70
C SER A 63 11.91 -15.77 -6.64
N GLU A 64 12.09 -17.09 -6.56
CA GLU A 64 13.00 -17.83 -7.45
C GLU A 64 12.58 -17.74 -8.92
N ASN A 65 11.26 -17.66 -9.16
CA ASN A 65 10.66 -17.60 -10.49
C ASN A 65 9.87 -16.29 -10.66
N PRO A 66 10.55 -15.13 -10.83
CA PRO A 66 9.87 -13.86 -10.99
C PRO A 66 9.04 -13.84 -12.28
N PRO A 67 7.91 -13.12 -12.29
CA PRO A 67 7.08 -13.01 -13.48
C PRO A 67 7.83 -12.26 -14.61
N GLU A 68 7.90 -12.87 -15.78
CA GLU A 68 8.46 -12.25 -16.98
C GLU A 68 7.40 -11.43 -17.73
N ASN A 69 7.77 -10.25 -18.24
CA ASN A 69 6.96 -9.41 -19.13
C ASN A 69 5.56 -9.03 -18.61
N LYS A 70 5.32 -9.09 -17.29
CA LYS A 70 4.03 -8.70 -16.71
C LYS A 70 3.95 -7.18 -16.54
N PRO A 71 2.93 -6.50 -17.11
CA PRO A 71 2.71 -5.08 -16.86
C PRO A 71 2.45 -4.86 -15.37
N ILE A 72 3.25 -3.99 -14.75
CA ILE A 72 3.07 -3.62 -13.36
C ILE A 72 2.10 -2.45 -13.29
N GLU A 73 1.04 -2.57 -12.51
CA GLU A 73 0.07 -1.47 -12.36
C GLU A 73 0.70 -0.22 -11.76
N ILE A 74 0.40 0.94 -12.35
CA ILE A 74 1.02 2.23 -11.98
C ILE A 74 0.05 3.11 -11.19
N ASN A 75 -1.24 3.02 -11.49
CA ASN A 75 -2.27 3.88 -10.91
C ASN A 75 -3.40 3.03 -10.36
N PHE A 76 -4.02 3.52 -9.29
CA PHE A 76 -5.26 3.00 -8.74
C PHE A 76 -6.38 4.00 -9.02
N ASN A 77 -7.49 3.50 -9.55
CA ASN A 77 -8.73 4.25 -9.75
C ASN A 77 -9.88 3.41 -9.20
N PHE A 78 -10.87 4.05 -8.60
CA PHE A 78 -12.07 3.32 -8.20
C PHE A 78 -12.88 2.90 -9.41
N ILE A 79 -13.49 1.72 -9.32
CA ILE A 79 -14.52 1.28 -10.26
C ILE A 79 -15.71 2.25 -10.14
N GLU A 80 -16.16 2.79 -11.27
CA GLU A 80 -17.30 3.71 -11.30
C GLU A 80 -18.58 3.01 -10.86
N LYS A 81 -19.34 3.65 -9.97
CA LYS A 81 -20.69 3.23 -9.60
C LYS A 81 -21.66 4.35 -9.98
N SER A 82 -22.77 3.96 -10.61
CA SER A 82 -23.83 4.87 -11.01
C SER A 82 -24.49 5.52 -9.78
N GLY A 83 -24.29 6.82 -9.59
CA GLY A 83 -24.91 7.57 -8.50
C GLY A 83 -24.42 9.01 -8.41
N LYS A 84 -25.26 9.91 -7.91
CA LYS A 84 -24.88 11.31 -7.70
C LYS A 84 -23.99 11.41 -6.47
N LEU A 85 -22.68 11.57 -6.69
CA LEU A 85 -21.71 11.77 -5.60
C LEU A 85 -21.77 13.21 -5.08
N ASN A 86 -21.67 13.37 -3.76
CA ASN A 86 -21.48 14.70 -3.18
C ASN A 86 -19.99 15.06 -3.10
N LYS A 87 -19.70 16.30 -2.69
CA LYS A 87 -18.32 16.80 -2.58
C LYS A 87 -17.42 15.95 -1.67
N LYS A 88 -17.94 15.45 -0.54
CA LYS A 88 -17.16 14.62 0.39
C LYS A 88 -16.78 13.27 -0.23
N ASN A 89 -17.69 12.64 -0.99
CA ASN A 89 -17.38 11.43 -1.75
C ASN A 89 -16.34 11.69 -2.83
N ILE A 90 -16.50 12.77 -3.60
CA ILE A 90 -15.57 13.14 -4.68
C ILE A 90 -14.16 13.38 -4.12
N ASP A 91 -14.06 14.14 -3.03
CA ASP A 91 -12.78 14.42 -2.38
C ASP A 91 -12.14 13.17 -1.78
N PHE A 92 -12.93 12.27 -1.20
CA PHE A 92 -12.44 10.96 -0.75
C PHE A 92 -11.83 10.18 -1.91
N ARG A 93 -12.60 9.95 -2.99
CA ARG A 93 -12.15 9.16 -4.14
C ARG A 93 -10.88 9.74 -4.75
N ARG A 94 -10.91 11.03 -5.10
CA ARG A 94 -9.77 11.74 -5.70
C ARG A 94 -8.50 11.66 -4.84
N LEU A 95 -8.60 11.83 -3.52
CA LEU A 95 -7.44 11.78 -2.64
C LEU A 95 -6.92 10.34 -2.47
N SER A 96 -7.80 9.36 -2.33
CA SER A 96 -7.47 7.95 -2.26
C SER A 96 -6.75 7.48 -3.54
N GLU A 97 -7.29 7.78 -4.71
CA GLU A 97 -6.68 7.46 -6.03
C GLU A 97 -5.29 8.06 -6.17
N LYS A 98 -5.16 9.35 -5.86
CA LYS A 98 -3.88 10.06 -5.91
C LYS A 98 -2.84 9.44 -4.99
N ARG A 99 -3.21 9.10 -3.75
CA ARG A 99 -2.29 8.57 -2.73
C ARG A 99 -1.94 7.11 -2.98
N MET A 100 -2.92 6.29 -3.34
CA MET A 100 -2.70 4.89 -3.70
C MET A 100 -1.85 4.75 -4.97
N SER A 101 -2.07 5.61 -5.97
CA SER A 101 -1.21 5.64 -7.17
C SER A 101 0.24 6.03 -6.85
N ARG A 102 0.50 6.84 -5.82
CA ARG A 102 1.86 7.12 -5.36
C ARG A 102 2.48 5.89 -4.70
N ILE A 103 1.72 5.19 -3.86
CA ILE A 103 2.14 3.91 -3.27
C ILE A 103 2.49 2.92 -4.38
N PHE A 104 1.67 2.79 -5.42
CA PHE A 104 1.93 1.87 -6.52
C PHE A 104 3.27 2.19 -7.19
N LYS A 105 3.55 3.47 -7.46
CA LYS A 105 4.82 3.91 -8.04
C LYS A 105 6.02 3.62 -7.15
N ASP A 106 5.91 3.88 -5.84
CA ASP A 106 6.99 3.55 -4.89
C ASP A 106 7.21 2.03 -4.78
N MET A 107 6.14 1.24 -4.82
CA MET A 107 6.20 -0.23 -4.86
C MET A 107 6.84 -0.74 -6.15
N ASN A 108 6.59 -0.11 -7.29
CA ASN A 108 7.25 -0.46 -8.56
C ASN A 108 8.76 -0.21 -8.49
N LEU A 109 9.18 0.85 -7.78
CA LEU A 109 10.60 1.05 -7.52
C LEU A 109 11.17 -0.04 -6.61
N ILE A 110 10.41 -0.55 -5.64
CA ILE A 110 10.86 -1.68 -4.80
C ILE A 110 11.03 -2.94 -5.65
N ALA A 111 10.16 -3.20 -6.63
CA ALA A 111 10.30 -4.33 -7.56
C ALA A 111 11.69 -4.36 -8.24
N ASN A 112 12.22 -3.19 -8.62
CA ASN A 112 13.54 -3.07 -9.25
C ASN A 112 14.71 -3.47 -8.32
N LEU A 113 14.48 -3.58 -7.01
CA LEU A 113 15.48 -4.07 -6.06
C LEU A 113 15.64 -5.58 -6.08
N SER A 114 14.74 -6.31 -6.75
CA SER A 114 14.85 -7.77 -6.92
C SER A 114 16.03 -8.20 -7.78
N THR A 115 16.60 -7.31 -8.59
CA THR A 115 17.70 -7.62 -9.51
C THR A 115 18.99 -8.03 -8.77
N LYS A 116 19.20 -9.33 -8.59
CA LYS A 116 20.33 -9.93 -7.83
C LYS A 116 21.73 -9.64 -8.39
N THR A 117 21.84 -9.17 -9.63
CA THR A 117 23.12 -8.68 -10.18
C THR A 117 23.56 -7.37 -9.54
N ASN A 118 22.60 -6.49 -9.22
CA ASN A 118 22.81 -5.14 -8.69
C ASN A 118 22.70 -5.06 -7.17
N TYR A 119 21.97 -5.98 -6.56
CA TYR A 119 21.62 -5.97 -5.14
C TYR A 119 21.91 -7.32 -4.49
N ALA A 120 22.19 -7.29 -3.19
CA ALA A 120 22.31 -8.49 -2.37
C ALA A 120 21.34 -8.36 -1.18
N TYR A 121 20.53 -9.39 -0.97
CA TYR A 121 19.54 -9.46 0.11
C TYR A 121 19.30 -10.92 0.47
N SER A 122 18.90 -11.16 1.70
CA SER A 122 18.47 -12.43 2.27
C SER A 122 16.95 -12.59 2.14
N GLU A 123 16.47 -13.82 2.26
CA GLU A 123 15.03 -14.09 2.31
C GLU A 123 14.35 -13.39 3.51
N ASN A 124 15.01 -13.38 4.67
CA ASN A 124 14.51 -12.70 5.87
C ASN A 124 14.30 -11.20 5.65
N GLU A 125 15.24 -10.52 4.98
CA GLU A 125 15.08 -9.09 4.65
C GLU A 125 13.87 -8.84 3.74
N ILE A 126 13.56 -9.77 2.83
CA ILE A 126 12.35 -9.68 2.01
C ILE A 126 11.10 -9.94 2.85
N ILE A 127 11.12 -10.93 3.74
CA ILE A 127 10.00 -11.22 4.65
C ILE A 127 9.69 -10.00 5.52
N GLU A 128 10.70 -9.41 6.18
CA GLU A 128 10.54 -8.24 7.03
C GLU A 128 10.00 -7.03 6.26
N LEU A 129 10.55 -6.77 5.07
CA LEU A 129 10.12 -5.66 4.22
C LEU A 129 8.62 -5.74 3.89
N PHE A 130 8.14 -6.91 3.49
CA PHE A 130 6.73 -7.09 3.15
C PHE A 130 5.82 -7.26 4.36
N GLN A 131 6.31 -7.79 5.48
CA GLN A 131 5.56 -7.85 6.73
C GLN A 131 5.16 -6.43 7.18
N VAL A 132 6.13 -5.49 7.18
CA VAL A 132 5.88 -4.08 7.51
C VAL A 132 4.84 -3.45 6.58
N TYR A 133 4.88 -3.77 5.28
CA TYR A 133 3.88 -3.32 4.31
C TYR A 133 2.47 -3.82 4.67
N TYR A 134 2.30 -5.12 4.88
CA TYR A 134 0.99 -5.71 5.14
C TYR A 134 0.40 -5.27 6.49
N GLU A 135 1.22 -5.22 7.55
CA GLU A 135 0.79 -4.74 8.86
C GLU A 135 0.30 -3.29 8.80
N LYS A 136 0.99 -2.43 8.05
CA LYS A 136 0.54 -1.05 7.82
C LYS A 136 -0.82 -1.02 7.14
N GLY A 137 -1.03 -1.84 6.13
CA GLY A 137 -2.31 -2.00 5.43
C GLY A 137 -3.45 -2.33 6.39
N VAL A 138 -3.26 -3.37 7.21
CA VAL A 138 -4.25 -3.81 8.21
C VAL A 138 -4.54 -2.70 9.22
N GLY A 139 -3.52 -2.13 9.86
CA GLY A 139 -3.70 -1.12 10.89
C GLY A 139 -4.36 0.18 10.38
N VAL A 140 -4.14 0.54 9.11
CA VAL A 140 -4.85 1.68 8.50
C VAL A 140 -6.29 1.31 8.14
N LYS A 141 -6.56 0.09 7.64
CA LYS A 141 -7.93 -0.39 7.31
C LYS A 141 -8.82 -0.37 8.55
N GLU A 142 -8.34 -0.82 9.70
CA GLU A 142 -9.09 -0.84 10.95
C GLU A 142 -9.62 0.55 11.35
N ARG A 143 -8.93 1.63 10.99
CA ARG A 143 -9.38 3.01 11.30
C ARG A 143 -10.63 3.42 10.53
N PHE A 144 -10.93 2.78 9.40
CA PHE A 144 -12.14 3.01 8.60
C PHE A 144 -13.36 2.27 9.13
N PHE A 145 -13.13 1.25 9.96
CA PHE A 145 -14.15 0.45 10.64
C PHE A 145 -13.98 0.58 12.15
N PRO A 146 -14.21 1.78 12.74
CA PRO A 146 -14.15 1.93 14.18
C PRO A 146 -15.12 0.91 14.78
N ARG A 147 -14.61 0.00 15.61
CA ARG A 147 -15.37 -1.10 16.22
C ARG A 147 -16.72 -0.56 16.66
N SER A 148 -17.79 -1.15 16.13
CA SER A 148 -19.15 -0.91 16.60
C SER A 148 -19.11 -1.02 18.11
N GLN A 149 -19.58 0.04 18.80
CA GLN A 149 -19.53 0.13 20.25
C GLN A 149 -19.92 -1.22 20.87
N PHE A 150 -19.03 -1.77 21.70
CA PHE A 150 -19.42 -2.89 22.54
C PHE A 150 -20.60 -2.43 23.40
N LYS A 151 -21.76 -3.07 23.23
CA LYS A 151 -22.94 -2.86 24.06
C LYS A 151 -23.20 -4.14 24.85
N PHE A 152 -23.21 -4.04 26.18
CA PHE A 152 -23.75 -5.12 27.02
C PHE A 152 -25.25 -5.29 26.71
N SER A 153 -25.71 -6.54 26.60
CA SER A 153 -27.15 -6.84 26.61
C SER A 153 -27.74 -6.33 27.92
N ARG A 154 -28.76 -5.47 27.84
CA ARG A 154 -29.57 -5.13 29.01
C ARG A 154 -30.43 -6.35 29.32
N LYS A 155 -30.22 -6.95 30.50
CA LYS A 155 -31.16 -7.92 31.10
C LYS A 155 -32.43 -7.21 31.52
#